data_AF-A0A9X5XH47-F1
#
_entry.id   AF-A0A9X5XH47-F1
#
_cell.length_a   1.000
_cell.length_b   1.000
_cell.length_c   1.000
_cell.angle_alpha   90.00
_cell.angle_beta   90.00
_cell.angle_gamma   90.00
#
_symmetry.space_group_name_H-M   'P 1'
#
loop_
_entity.id
_entity.type
_entity.pdbx_description
1 polymer ?
#
loop_
_entity_poly.entity_id
_entity_poly.type
_entity_poly.pdbx_seq_one_letter_code
_entity_poly.pdbx_strand_id
1 'polypeptide(L)'
;AAVRFASPPDCELVAVPGSRCDYTLRLSGPKGGTRRNPVISALRALGLWGAGSHDKFLPPVFKNTSIKDRLAVLQGLMDTHGTVDAEGMSVSFRSVSRRLADDVAWLVRSLGGRARVLPKKAAFDVSIALPEEYGPFRLARKADRMRPRPKYTPFRRGIRAVE
;
A
#
# COMPACT_ATOMS: atom_id res chain seq x y z
N ALA A 1 8.48 -8.87 10.06
CA ALA A 1 8.57 -7.82 11.10
C ALA A 1 7.44 -6.76 10.98
N ALA A 2 7.27 -6.08 9.83
CA ALA A 2 6.36 -4.93 9.71
C ALA A 2 4.87 -5.19 10.06
N VAL A 3 4.30 -6.35 9.70
CA VAL A 3 2.87 -6.63 9.94
C VAL A 3 2.58 -6.94 11.42
N ARG A 4 3.54 -7.49 12.18
CA ARG A 4 3.34 -7.80 13.61
C ARG A 4 3.05 -6.55 14.44
N PHE A 5 3.64 -5.41 14.09
CA PHE A 5 3.42 -4.14 14.77
C PHE A 5 2.07 -3.47 14.45
N ALA A 6 1.36 -3.94 13.42
CA ALA A 6 0.09 -3.37 12.98
C ALA A 6 -1.11 -4.29 13.28
N SER A 7 -0.92 -5.39 14.01
CA SER A 7 -2.01 -6.28 14.40
C SER A 7 -2.92 -5.61 15.42
N PRO A 8 -4.26 -5.70 15.28
CA PRO A 8 -5.18 -5.28 16.34
C PRO A 8 -4.83 -5.95 17.68
N PRO A 9 -5.07 -5.31 18.83
CA PRO A 9 -4.74 -5.88 20.14
C PRO A 9 -5.44 -7.23 20.40
N ASP A 10 -6.60 -7.44 19.80
CA ASP A 10 -7.38 -8.68 19.88
C ASP A 10 -6.97 -9.73 18.83
N CYS A 11 -5.83 -9.54 18.15
CA CYS A 11 -5.36 -10.39 17.07
C CYS A 11 -3.86 -10.69 17.18
N GLU A 12 -3.48 -11.95 16.97
CA GLU A 12 -2.11 -12.42 16.93
C GLU A 12 -1.76 -13.02 15.56
N LEU A 13 -0.57 -12.72 15.06
CA LEU A 13 0.01 -13.33 13.86
C LEU A 13 0.80 -14.59 14.24
N VAL A 14 0.21 -15.76 13.99
CA VAL A 14 0.81 -17.06 14.28
C VAL A 14 1.42 -17.65 13.01
N ALA A 15 2.70 -18.02 13.05
CA ALA A 15 3.37 -18.66 11.92
C ALA A 15 2.74 -20.04 11.62
N VAL A 16 2.57 -20.37 10.34
CA VAL A 16 2.11 -21.69 9.91
C VAL A 16 3.29 -22.67 9.98
N PRO A 17 3.17 -23.79 10.71
CA PRO A 17 4.24 -24.79 10.78
C PRO A 17 4.66 -25.27 9.39
N GLY A 18 5.97 -25.36 9.15
CA GLY A 18 6.53 -25.81 7.86
C GLY A 18 6.56 -24.75 6.75
N SER A 19 5.93 -23.58 6.94
CA SER A 19 6.05 -22.46 6.00
C SER A 19 7.05 -21.42 6.50
N ARG A 20 7.87 -20.90 5.58
CA ARG A 20 8.83 -19.83 5.88
C ARG A 20 8.19 -18.44 5.92
N CYS A 21 7.00 -18.29 5.34
CA CYS A 21 6.37 -17.00 5.11
C CYS A 21 4.86 -16.94 5.38
N ASP A 22 4.22 -18.07 5.66
CA ASP A 22 2.77 -18.08 5.89
C ASP A 22 2.46 -17.84 7.36
N TYR A 23 1.48 -16.96 7.58
CA TYR A 23 1.01 -16.59 8.91
C TYR A 23 -0.52 -16.60 8.91
N THR A 24 -1.09 -17.03 10.03
CA THR A 24 -2.53 -16.96 10.31
C THR A 24 -2.79 -15.86 11.33
N LEU A 25 -3.74 -14.99 11.03
CA LEU A 25 -4.31 -14.06 12.01
C LEU A 25 -5.31 -14.80 12.89
N ARG A 26 -4.98 -14.97 14.16
CA ARG A 26 -5.84 -15.60 15.19
C ARG A 26 -6.36 -14.54 16.15
N LEU A 27 -7.56 -14.76 16.69
CA LEU A 27 -8.08 -13.94 17.78
C LEU A 27 -7.34 -14.29 19.08
N SER A 28 -6.84 -13.29 19.81
CA SER A 28 -6.30 -13.47 21.15
C SER A 28 -7.45 -13.50 22.15
N GLY A 29 -7.65 -14.63 22.85
CA GLY A 29 -8.69 -14.78 23.86
C GLY A 29 -9.29 -16.19 23.98
N PRO A 30 -10.18 -16.42 24.96
CA PRO A 30 -10.79 -17.73 25.20
C PRO A 30 -11.60 -18.22 24.00
N LYS A 31 -11.42 -19.50 23.65
CA LYS A 31 -12.18 -20.18 22.59
C LYS A 31 -13.64 -20.34 23.03
N GLY A 32 -14.60 -19.90 22.20
CA GLY A 32 -16.04 -20.18 22.41
C GLY A 32 -17.01 -18.99 22.43
N GLY A 33 -16.58 -17.77 22.10
CA GLY A 33 -17.48 -16.60 22.02
C GLY A 33 -17.91 -16.23 20.59
N THR A 34 -19.07 -15.56 20.45
CA THR A 34 -19.57 -14.89 19.23
C THR A 34 -18.74 -13.68 18.77
N ARG A 35 -17.46 -13.59 19.18
CA ARG A 35 -16.58 -12.49 18.80
C ARG A 35 -16.30 -12.56 17.30
N ARG A 36 -16.71 -11.52 16.58
CA ARG A 36 -16.40 -11.35 15.17
C ARG A 36 -14.94 -10.92 15.02
N ASN A 37 -14.24 -11.47 14.03
CA ASN A 37 -12.88 -11.06 13.73
C ASN A 37 -12.85 -9.55 13.40
N PRO A 38 -12.10 -8.72 14.15
CA PRO A 38 -12.12 -7.27 14.00
C PRO A 38 -11.59 -6.84 12.63
N VAL A 39 -10.63 -7.58 12.06
CA VAL A 39 -10.12 -7.33 10.69
C VAL A 39 -11.21 -7.59 9.66
N ILE A 40 -11.94 -8.71 9.77
CA ILE A 40 -13.05 -9.02 8.85
C ILE A 40 -14.17 -7.97 9.00
N SER A 41 -14.49 -7.56 10.24
CA SER A 41 -15.49 -6.53 10.50
C SER A 41 -15.08 -5.19 9.87
N ALA A 42 -13.81 -4.78 10.00
CA ALA A 42 -13.29 -3.57 9.36
C ALA A 42 -13.33 -3.68 7.83
N LEU A 43 -12.91 -4.81 7.25
CA LEU A 43 -12.98 -5.03 5.80
C LEU A 43 -14.42 -4.96 5.27
N ARG A 44 -15.40 -5.48 6.02
CA ARG A 44 -16.82 -5.37 5.67
C ARG A 44 -17.31 -3.93 5.76
N ALA A 45 -16.99 -3.22 6.84
CA ALA A 45 -17.37 -1.82 7.02
C ALA A 45 -16.79 -0.91 5.92
N LEU A 46 -15.58 -1.23 5.44
CA LEU A 46 -14.92 -0.52 4.34
C LEU A 46 -15.39 -0.94 2.94
N GLY A 47 -16.27 -1.93 2.83
CA GLY A 47 -16.73 -2.49 1.56
C GLY A 47 -15.64 -3.24 0.77
N LEU A 48 -14.57 -3.65 1.44
CA LEU A 48 -13.45 -4.39 0.83
C LEU A 48 -13.63 -5.91 0.90
N TRP A 49 -14.48 -6.38 1.82
CA TRP A 49 -14.75 -7.82 1.96
C TRP A 49 -15.49 -8.36 0.75
N GLY A 50 -14.93 -9.40 0.12
CA GLY A 50 -15.50 -10.02 -1.08
C GLY A 50 -15.11 -9.35 -2.40
N ALA A 51 -14.37 -8.23 -2.38
CA ALA A 51 -13.88 -7.59 -3.60
C ALA A 51 -12.81 -8.45 -4.29
N GLY A 52 -13.09 -8.87 -5.52
CA GLY A 52 -12.14 -9.60 -6.37
C GLY A 52 -11.02 -8.70 -6.89
N SER A 53 -10.02 -9.29 -7.55
CA SER A 53 -8.87 -8.55 -8.06
C SER A 53 -9.21 -7.41 -9.04
N HIS A 54 -10.32 -7.53 -9.79
CA HIS A 54 -10.82 -6.50 -10.71
C HIS A 54 -11.56 -5.36 -9.99
N ASP A 55 -12.13 -5.65 -8.83
CA ASP A 55 -13.02 -4.73 -8.10
C ASP A 55 -12.33 -4.02 -6.93
N LYS A 56 -11.06 -4.33 -6.66
CA LYS A 56 -10.28 -3.66 -5.60
C LYS A 56 -10.29 -2.14 -5.81
N PHE A 57 -10.40 -1.40 -4.71
CA PHE A 57 -10.39 0.06 -4.71
C PHE A 57 -9.80 0.60 -3.41
N LEU A 58 -9.47 1.88 -3.41
CA LEU A 58 -9.11 2.61 -2.19
C LEU A 58 -10.37 3.26 -1.57
N PRO A 59 -10.77 2.87 -0.35
CA PRO A 59 -11.90 3.50 0.32
C PRO A 59 -11.71 5.02 0.49
N PRO A 60 -12.76 5.84 0.27
CA PRO A 60 -12.66 7.31 0.35
C PRO A 60 -12.13 7.85 1.68
N VAL A 61 -12.36 7.15 2.80
CA VAL A 61 -11.82 7.53 4.12
C VAL A 61 -10.29 7.66 4.12
N PHE A 62 -9.59 6.89 3.29
CA PHE A 62 -8.13 6.98 3.14
C PHE A 62 -7.68 8.05 2.15
N LYS A 63 -8.59 8.68 1.39
CA LYS A 63 -8.26 9.84 0.56
C LYS A 63 -8.20 11.11 1.39
N ASN A 64 -9.06 11.23 2.41
CA ASN A 64 -9.15 12.44 3.24
C ASN A 64 -8.38 12.36 4.56
N THR A 65 -7.44 11.41 4.67
CA THR A 65 -6.64 11.23 5.89
C THR A 65 -5.32 12.01 5.83
N SER A 66 -4.60 12.02 6.96
CA SER A 66 -3.30 12.65 7.13
C SER A 66 -2.29 12.20 6.07
N ILE A 67 -1.26 13.01 5.83
CA ILE A 67 -0.15 12.65 4.91
C ILE A 67 0.50 11.33 5.35
N LYS A 68 0.71 11.16 6.67
CA LYS A 68 1.32 9.96 7.26
C LYS A 68 0.50 8.70 6.96
N ASP A 69 -0.83 8.79 7.09
CA ASP A 69 -1.71 7.65 6.86
C ASP A 69 -1.85 7.33 5.37
N ARG A 70 -1.92 8.35 4.50
CA ARG A 70 -1.87 8.15 3.03
C ARG A 70 -0.58 7.47 2.60
N LEU A 71 0.55 7.90 3.17
CA LEU A 71 1.84 7.25 2.93
C LEU A 71 1.85 5.81 3.43
N ALA A 72 1.32 5.54 4.62
CA ALA A 72 1.25 4.18 5.17
C ALA A 72 0.41 3.24 4.29
N VAL A 73 -0.73 3.73 3.77
CA VAL A 73 -1.57 2.98 2.83
C VAL A 73 -0.84 2.72 1.53
N LEU A 74 -0.19 3.74 0.95
CA LEU A 74 0.61 3.58 -0.26
C LEU A 74 1.72 2.54 -0.05
N GLN A 75 2.45 2.61 1.06
CA GLN A 75 3.50 1.65 1.41
C GLN A 75 2.97 0.22 1.49
N GLY A 76 1.79 0.00 2.08
CA GLY A 76 1.15 -1.33 2.11
C GLY A 76 0.80 -1.87 0.72
N LEU A 77 0.31 -1.00 -0.17
CA LEU A 77 0.03 -1.37 -1.57
C LEU A 77 1.31 -1.68 -2.34
N MET A 78 2.36 -0.89 -2.14
CA MET A 78 3.67 -1.09 -2.78
C MET A 78 4.39 -2.34 -2.26
N ASP A 79 4.28 -2.64 -0.96
CA ASP A 79 4.89 -3.84 -0.39
C ASP A 79 4.27 -5.13 -0.94
N THR A 80 2.99 -5.10 -1.33
CA THR A 80 2.29 -6.24 -1.93
C THR A 80 2.52 -6.33 -3.43
N HIS A 81 2.16 -5.29 -4.20
CA HIS A 81 2.13 -5.34 -5.68
C HIS A 81 3.12 -4.37 -6.35
N GLY A 82 3.88 -3.60 -5.57
CA GLY A 82 4.92 -2.72 -6.09
C GLY A 82 6.16 -3.48 -6.54
N THR A 83 6.79 -3.03 -7.61
CA THR A 83 7.98 -3.61 -8.20
C THR A 83 9.04 -2.53 -8.39
N VAL A 84 10.29 -2.89 -8.13
CA VAL A 84 11.47 -2.13 -8.51
C VAL A 84 12.08 -2.84 -9.72
N ASP A 85 12.54 -2.09 -10.71
CA ASP A 85 13.29 -2.65 -11.84
C ASP A 85 14.63 -3.29 -11.41
N ALA A 86 15.37 -3.85 -12.37
CA ALA A 86 16.64 -4.52 -12.11
C ALA A 86 17.73 -3.50 -11.74
N GLU A 87 17.64 -2.30 -12.33
CA GLU A 87 18.58 -1.20 -12.17
C GLU A 87 18.36 -0.45 -10.85
N GLY A 88 17.23 -0.63 -10.17
CA GLY A 88 16.88 0.05 -8.93
C GLY A 88 16.35 1.48 -9.11
N MET A 89 16.02 1.89 -10.33
CA MET A 89 15.78 3.28 -10.72
C MET A 89 14.30 3.62 -10.89
N SER A 90 13.50 2.64 -11.31
CA SER A 90 12.07 2.79 -11.54
C SER A 90 11.25 1.95 -10.57
N VAL A 91 10.20 2.58 -10.08
CA VAL A 91 9.23 1.98 -9.16
C VAL A 91 7.88 1.98 -9.86
N SER A 92 7.23 0.83 -9.85
CA SER A 92 5.91 0.67 -10.45
C SER A 92 4.97 -0.13 -9.56
N PHE A 93 3.67 0.04 -9.77
CA PHE A 93 2.61 -0.76 -9.16
C PHE A 93 1.79 -1.41 -10.27
N ARG A 94 1.43 -2.68 -10.13
CA ARG A 94 0.63 -3.41 -11.12
C ARG A 94 -0.68 -3.91 -10.51
N SER A 95 -1.80 -3.66 -11.18
CA SER A 95 -3.11 -4.18 -10.80
C SER A 95 -3.98 -4.47 -12.03
N VAL A 96 -4.86 -5.46 -11.93
CA VAL A 96 -5.90 -5.71 -12.94
C VAL A 96 -7.13 -4.82 -12.76
N SER A 97 -7.31 -4.25 -11.57
CA SER A 97 -8.34 -3.24 -11.31
C SER A 97 -7.87 -1.86 -11.80
N ARG A 98 -8.60 -1.30 -12.76
CA ARG A 98 -8.40 0.07 -13.22
C ARG A 98 -8.60 1.08 -12.09
N ARG A 99 -9.65 0.89 -11.29
CA ARG A 99 -10.00 1.76 -10.17
C ARG A 99 -8.86 1.83 -9.15
N LEU A 100 -8.31 0.68 -8.76
CA LEU A 100 -7.15 0.65 -7.86
C LEU A 100 -5.93 1.34 -8.46
N ALA A 101 -5.65 1.17 -9.76
CA ALA A 101 -4.52 1.81 -10.42
C ALA A 101 -4.66 3.35 -10.42
N ASP A 102 -5.85 3.86 -10.69
CA ASP A 102 -6.15 5.30 -10.62
C ASP A 102 -6.07 5.82 -9.18
N ASP A 103 -6.57 5.04 -8.20
CA ASP A 103 -6.48 5.37 -6.77
C ASP A 103 -5.02 5.45 -6.27
N VAL A 104 -4.15 4.53 -6.70
CA VAL A 104 -2.71 4.57 -6.39
C VAL A 104 -2.06 5.79 -7.04
N ALA A 105 -2.39 6.09 -8.29
CA ALA A 105 -1.88 7.29 -8.96
C ALA A 105 -2.32 8.57 -8.21
N TRP A 106 -3.56 8.58 -7.71
CA TRP A 106 -4.06 9.68 -6.87
C TRP A 106 -3.27 9.80 -5.56
N LEU A 107 -3.05 8.70 -4.83
CA LEU A 107 -2.26 8.70 -3.58
C LEU A 107 -0.88 9.32 -3.79
N VAL A 108 -0.17 8.85 -4.83
CA VAL A 108 1.18 9.36 -5.16
C VAL A 108 1.16 10.86 -5.44
N ARG A 109 0.21 11.33 -6.25
CA ARG A 109 0.07 12.77 -6.57
C ARG A 109 -0.28 13.59 -5.33
N SER A 110 -1.13 13.05 -4.46
CA SER A 110 -1.56 13.69 -3.22
C SER A 110 -0.42 13.84 -2.19
N LEU A 111 0.66 13.07 -2.34
CA LEU A 111 1.89 13.13 -1.53
C LEU A 111 2.98 13.98 -2.20
N GLY A 112 2.64 14.74 -3.26
CA GLY A 112 3.59 15.57 -4.01
C GLY A 112 4.42 14.80 -5.04
N GLY A 113 4.12 13.51 -5.27
CA GLY A 113 4.78 12.68 -6.26
C GLY A 113 4.22 12.83 -7.68
N ARG A 114 4.85 12.13 -8.62
CA ARG A 114 4.37 11.97 -10.01
C ARG A 114 3.96 10.52 -10.22
N ALA A 115 2.78 10.32 -10.80
CA ALA A 115 2.30 9.02 -11.19
C ALA A 115 1.71 9.01 -12.60
N ARG A 116 2.03 7.97 -13.37
CA ARG A 116 1.48 7.74 -14.71
C ARG A 116 0.88 6.35 -14.78
N VAL A 117 -0.41 6.28 -15.12
CA VAL A 117 -1.10 5.01 -15.38
C VAL A 117 -0.86 4.63 -16.85
N LEU A 118 -0.39 3.41 -17.06
CA LEU A 118 -0.03 2.83 -18.34
C LEU A 118 -0.92 1.59 -18.55
N PRO A 119 -1.87 1.63 -19.48
CA PRO A 119 -2.67 0.44 -19.81
C PRO A 119 -1.78 -0.64 -20.43
N LYS A 120 -1.97 -1.88 -19.99
CA LYS A 120 -1.39 -3.11 -20.55
C LYS A 120 -2.54 -4.06 -20.91
N LYS A 121 -2.27 -5.10 -21.72
CA LYS A 121 -3.31 -5.99 -22.28
C LYS A 121 -4.37 -6.47 -21.26
N ALA A 122 -3.95 -6.91 -20.08
CA ALA A 122 -4.84 -7.43 -19.04
C ALA A 122 -4.66 -6.75 -17.67
N ALA A 123 -3.92 -5.64 -17.62
CA ALA A 123 -3.56 -4.98 -16.36
C ALA A 123 -3.22 -3.50 -16.57
N PHE A 124 -3.00 -2.79 -15.48
CA PHE A 124 -2.57 -1.40 -15.45
C PHE A 124 -1.29 -1.31 -14.65
N ASP A 125 -0.26 -0.73 -15.27
CA ASP A 125 0.98 -0.38 -14.60
C ASP A 125 0.93 1.09 -14.20
N VAL A 126 1.30 1.40 -12.97
CA VAL A 126 1.41 2.77 -12.47
C VAL A 126 2.88 3.04 -12.22
N SER A 127 3.50 3.92 -13.01
CA SER A 127 4.85 4.38 -12.70
C SER A 127 4.80 5.41 -11.58
N ILE A 128 5.73 5.32 -10.63
CA ILE A 128 5.70 6.08 -9.38
C ILE A 128 7.03 6.80 -9.18
N ALA A 129 6.93 8.08 -8.80
CA ALA A 129 8.05 8.90 -8.35
C ALA A 129 7.58 9.71 -7.14
N LEU A 130 8.10 9.41 -5.96
CA LEU A 130 7.83 10.16 -4.74
C LEU A 130 8.98 11.11 -4.39
N PRO A 131 8.72 12.19 -3.63
CA PRO A 131 9.75 12.96 -2.94
C PRO A 131 10.68 12.07 -2.12
N GLU A 132 11.93 12.50 -1.94
CA GLU A 132 12.97 11.76 -1.21
C GLU A 132 12.57 11.46 0.24
N GLU A 133 11.80 12.37 0.84
CA GLU A 133 11.23 12.25 2.19
C GLU A 133 10.24 11.08 2.33
N TYR A 134 9.66 10.61 1.23
CA TYR A 134 8.58 9.61 1.22
C TYR A 134 9.01 8.33 0.49
N GLY A 135 9.61 7.41 1.24
CA GLY A 135 9.96 6.08 0.75
C GLY A 135 8.71 5.27 0.33
N PRO A 136 8.68 4.69 -0.90
CA PRO A 136 7.49 3.99 -1.41
C PRO A 136 7.27 2.61 -0.77
N PHE A 137 8.28 2.01 -0.16
CA PHE A 137 8.20 0.68 0.45
C PHE A 137 8.46 0.75 1.95
N ARG A 138 7.78 -0.10 2.72
CA ARG A 138 8.08 -0.31 4.15
C ARG A 138 8.85 -1.60 4.37
N LEU A 139 8.80 -2.57 3.46
CA LEU A 139 9.64 -3.77 3.52
C LEU A 139 11.08 -3.48 3.08
N ALA A 140 12.04 -3.74 3.96
CA ALA A 140 13.48 -3.58 3.71
C ALA A 140 13.92 -4.23 2.40
N ARG A 141 13.56 -5.51 2.16
CA ARG A 141 13.90 -6.23 0.90
C ARG A 141 13.54 -5.50 -0.40
N LYS A 142 12.55 -4.60 -0.39
CA LYS A 142 12.16 -3.79 -1.56
C LYS A 142 12.81 -2.42 -1.52
N ALA A 143 12.89 -1.79 -0.35
CA ALA A 143 13.60 -0.54 -0.16
C ALA A 143 15.08 -0.65 -0.53
N ASP A 144 15.76 -1.73 -0.11
CA ASP A 144 17.19 -1.99 -0.34
C ASP A 144 17.52 -2.20 -1.83
N ARG A 145 16.51 -2.52 -2.66
CA ARG A 145 16.68 -2.63 -4.12
C ARG A 145 16.69 -1.28 -4.81
N MET A 146 16.17 -0.23 -4.16
CA MET A 146 16.14 1.10 -4.76
C MET A 146 17.51 1.73 -4.71
N ARG A 147 17.91 2.33 -5.83
CA ARG A 147 19.08 3.19 -5.89
C ARG A 147 18.66 4.65 -5.75
N PRO A 148 19.50 5.49 -5.14
CA PRO A 148 19.25 6.92 -5.08
C PRO A 148 19.16 7.45 -6.51
N ARG A 149 18.10 8.22 -6.78
CA ARG A 149 17.95 8.86 -8.09
C ARG A 149 18.96 9.99 -8.22
N PRO A 150 19.64 10.15 -9.37
CA PRO A 150 20.47 11.32 -9.63
C PRO A 150 19.59 12.56 -9.53
N LYS A 151 20.10 13.59 -8.84
CA LYS A 151 19.40 14.84 -8.53
C LYS A 151 19.06 15.61 -9.82
N TYR A 152 17.96 15.24 -10.47
CA TYR A 152 17.40 16.04 -11.55
C TYR A 152 15.94 16.42 -11.28
N THR A 153 15.82 17.73 -11.06
CA THR A 153 14.66 18.61 -11.05
C THR A 153 13.65 18.40 -9.91
N PRO A 154 13.54 19.37 -8.99
CA PRO A 154 12.71 19.25 -7.80
C PRO A 154 11.24 19.02 -8.18
N PHE A 155 10.51 18.35 -7.30
CA PHE A 155 9.05 18.30 -7.30
C PHE A 155 8.50 19.73 -7.12
N ARG A 156 8.57 20.58 -8.16
CA ARG A 156 8.03 21.93 -8.15
C ARG A 156 6.54 21.87 -8.49
N ARG A 157 5.72 21.76 -7.44
CA ARG A 157 4.40 22.41 -7.35
C ARG A 157 4.14 22.75 -5.88
N GLY A 158 4.89 23.72 -5.37
CA GLY A 158 4.58 24.32 -4.08
C GLY A 158 3.72 25.56 -4.30
N ILE A 159 2.44 25.49 -3.97
CA ILE A 159 1.79 26.67 -3.39
C ILE A 159 2.20 26.63 -1.92
N ARG A 160 3.03 27.60 -1.53
CA ARG A 160 3.70 27.65 -0.22
C ARG A 160 2.79 28.17 0.90
N ALA A 161 1.67 28.81 0.51
CA ALA A 161 0.55 29.20 1.36
C ALA A 161 -0.66 29.51 0.45
N VAL A 162 -1.87 29.19 0.93
CA VAL A 162 -3.11 29.84 0.47
C VAL A 162 -3.53 30.70 1.66
N GLU A 163 -3.49 32.02 1.49
CA GLU A 163 -4.13 32.96 2.42
C GLU A 163 -5.66 32.82 2.34
#